data_AF-A0A7K1NSI5-F1
#
_entry.id   AF-A0A7K1NSI5-F1
#
_cell.length_a   1.000
_cell.length_b   1.000
_cell.length_c   1.000
_cell.angle_alpha   90.00
_cell.angle_beta   90.00
_cell.angle_gamma   90.00
#
_symmetry.space_group_name_H-M   'P 1'
#
loop_
_entity.id
_entity.type
_entity.pdbx_description
1 polymer ?
#
loop_
_entity_poly.entity_id
_entity_poly.type
_entity_poly.pdbx_seq_one_letter_code
_entity_poly.pdbx_strand_id
1 'polypeptide(L)'
;MSNKESKSGFWSNMGVETFGPVGVLIIGFFWNKWAEGKTWEESLSLGLWIAGAVLVLVLFVKSFAVQGWREAVWVRLPKRIWGLKLTTSEDRQKLMKDGYDDHAQEIELQRSRVGWPSWFVKATQWPGSFWLYNNGAPVRNVRIEADPKYFSIGKLSAWPNETFDAIGRQFEGAVTEKGLEEGVTFTVTWIDSTGAPQLGKTTAPPDRLIHPSS
;
A
#
# COMPACT_ATOMS: atom_id res chain seq x y z
N MET A 1 -8.83 -19.55 -49.15
CA MET A 1 -10.13 -19.65 -48.46
C MET A 1 -10.05 -20.81 -47.48
N SER A 2 -10.01 -20.49 -46.18
CA SER A 2 -9.78 -21.45 -45.10
C SER A 2 -11.11 -22.05 -44.66
N ASN A 3 -11.19 -23.37 -44.65
CA ASN A 3 -12.37 -24.14 -44.30
C ASN A 3 -12.66 -24.00 -42.79
N LYS A 4 -13.61 -23.13 -42.42
CA LYS A 4 -14.22 -23.04 -41.08
C LYS A 4 -15.57 -23.75 -41.15
N GLU A 5 -15.56 -25.08 -41.19
CA GLU A 5 -16.79 -25.86 -41.02
C GLU A 5 -16.62 -26.91 -39.93
N SER A 6 -17.69 -27.04 -39.13
CA SER A 6 -17.96 -28.11 -38.15
C SER A 6 -17.16 -28.11 -36.84
N LYS A 7 -17.38 -27.11 -35.97
CA LYS A 7 -17.21 -27.28 -34.51
C LYS A 7 -18.51 -27.03 -33.71
N SER A 8 -19.57 -26.54 -34.34
CA SER A 8 -20.84 -26.25 -33.68
C SER A 8 -21.69 -27.49 -33.41
N GLY A 9 -21.61 -28.54 -34.24
CA GLY A 9 -22.43 -29.75 -34.09
C GLY A 9 -22.02 -30.68 -32.93
N PHE A 10 -20.76 -30.63 -32.49
CA PHE A 10 -20.27 -31.49 -31.40
C PHE A 10 -20.80 -31.06 -30.03
N TRP A 11 -20.96 -29.76 -29.80
CA TRP A 11 -21.44 -29.22 -28.53
C TRP A 11 -22.96 -29.30 -28.38
N SER A 12 -23.73 -29.23 -29.48
CA SER A 12 -25.20 -29.31 -29.44
C SER A 12 -25.73 -30.71 -29.12
N ASN A 13 -25.12 -31.77 -29.67
CA ASN A 13 -25.54 -33.15 -29.37
C ASN A 13 -25.08 -33.64 -27.98
N MET A 14 -23.92 -33.16 -27.49
CA MET A 14 -23.48 -33.49 -26.13
C MET A 14 -24.43 -32.98 -25.05
N GLY A 15 -25.10 -31.84 -25.26
CA GLY A 15 -26.03 -31.29 -24.29
C GLY A 15 -27.22 -32.20 -24.03
N VAL A 16 -27.89 -32.66 -25.08
CA VAL A 16 -29.15 -33.43 -24.94
C VAL A 16 -28.89 -34.85 -24.44
N GLU A 17 -27.86 -35.53 -24.94
CA GLU A 17 -27.57 -36.92 -24.54
C GLU A 17 -26.97 -37.05 -23.13
N THR A 18 -26.27 -36.01 -22.64
CA THR A 18 -25.65 -36.05 -21.31
C THR A 18 -26.58 -35.52 -20.23
N PHE A 19 -27.32 -34.45 -20.50
CA PHE A 19 -28.16 -33.81 -19.48
C PHE A 19 -29.57 -34.37 -19.44
N GLY A 20 -30.06 -35.02 -20.50
CA GLY A 20 -31.37 -35.67 -20.52
C GLY A 20 -31.55 -36.73 -19.43
N PRO A 21 -30.67 -37.75 -19.33
CA PRO A 21 -30.78 -38.78 -18.30
C PRO A 21 -30.59 -38.23 -16.88
N VAL A 22 -29.68 -37.26 -16.71
CA VAL A 22 -29.43 -36.60 -15.41
C VAL A 22 -30.65 -35.80 -14.97
N GLY A 23 -31.32 -35.09 -15.89
CA GLY A 23 -32.56 -34.36 -15.61
C GLY A 23 -33.68 -35.28 -15.13
N VAL A 24 -33.85 -36.46 -15.76
CA VAL A 24 -34.85 -37.45 -15.34
C VAL A 24 -34.56 -38.01 -13.94
N LEU A 25 -33.30 -38.28 -13.62
CA LEU A 25 -32.90 -38.74 -12.28
C LEU A 25 -33.13 -37.68 -11.21
N ILE A 26 -32.83 -36.41 -11.49
CA ILE A 26 -33.07 -35.28 -10.58
C ILE A 26 -34.57 -35.12 -10.34
N ILE A 27 -35.38 -35.09 -11.40
CA ILE A 27 -36.84 -34.94 -11.29
C ILE A 27 -37.45 -36.12 -10.52
N GLY A 28 -37.03 -37.36 -10.80
CA GLY A 28 -37.50 -38.55 -10.08
C GLY A 28 -37.13 -38.54 -8.60
N PHE A 29 -35.93 -38.06 -8.24
CA PHE A 29 -35.50 -37.93 -6.84
C PHE A 29 -36.35 -36.89 -6.09
N PHE A 30 -36.59 -35.72 -6.68
CA PHE A 30 -37.44 -34.69 -6.08
C PHE A 30 -38.90 -35.13 -5.94
N TRP A 31 -39.43 -35.86 -6.93
CA TRP A 31 -40.79 -36.42 -6.84
C TRP A 31 -40.93 -37.42 -5.70
N ASN A 32 -39.96 -38.32 -5.54
CA ASN A 32 -39.96 -39.31 -4.46
C ASN A 32 -39.80 -38.65 -3.07
N LYS A 33 -38.96 -37.62 -2.94
CA LYS A 33 -38.75 -36.91 -1.68
C LYS A 33 -39.93 -36.02 -1.29
N TRP A 34 -40.62 -35.45 -2.27
CA TRP A 34 -41.86 -34.69 -2.04
C TRP A 34 -42.98 -35.60 -1.51
N ALA A 35 -43.10 -36.83 -2.02
CA ALA A 35 -44.06 -37.83 -1.54
C ALA A 35 -43.81 -38.29 -0.08
N GLU A 36 -42.58 -38.16 0.42
CA GLU A 36 -42.19 -38.51 1.80
C GLU A 36 -42.47 -37.40 2.83
N GLY A 37 -43.00 -36.24 2.43
CA GLY A 37 -43.41 -35.16 3.35
C GLY A 37 -42.27 -34.36 3.99
N LYS A 38 -41.04 -34.46 3.45
CA LYS A 38 -39.89 -33.67 3.91
C LYS A 38 -39.99 -32.20 3.48
N THR A 39 -39.38 -31.31 4.27
CA THR A 39 -39.30 -29.87 3.95
C THR A 39 -38.50 -29.64 2.66
N TRP A 40 -38.95 -28.65 1.88
CA TRP A 40 -38.42 -28.36 0.54
C TRP A 40 -36.94 -27.96 0.56
N GLU A 41 -36.49 -27.27 1.61
CA GLU A 41 -35.11 -26.77 1.75
C GLU A 41 -34.09 -27.90 2.00
N GLU A 42 -34.41 -28.87 2.88
CA GLU A 42 -33.55 -30.03 3.10
C GLU A 42 -33.44 -30.89 1.83
N SER A 43 -34.54 -31.03 1.10
CA SER A 43 -34.59 -31.82 -0.14
C SER A 43 -33.79 -31.16 -1.28
N LEU A 44 -33.78 -29.82 -1.36
CA LEU A 44 -33.00 -29.08 -2.35
C LEU A 44 -31.50 -29.22 -2.13
N SER A 45 -31.03 -29.09 -0.88
CA SER A 45 -29.59 -29.19 -0.59
C SER A 45 -29.06 -30.59 -0.94
N LEU A 46 -29.77 -31.64 -0.53
CA LEU A 46 -29.39 -33.04 -0.76
C LEU A 46 -29.51 -33.40 -2.25
N GLY A 47 -30.56 -32.91 -2.92
CA GLY A 47 -30.73 -33.07 -4.37
C GLY A 47 -29.63 -32.39 -5.18
N LEU A 48 -29.18 -31.19 -4.78
CA LEU A 48 -28.06 -30.50 -5.43
C LEU A 48 -26.72 -31.24 -5.24
N TRP A 49 -26.46 -31.77 -4.04
CA TRP A 49 -25.26 -32.59 -3.80
C TRP A 49 -25.25 -33.87 -4.64
N ILE A 50 -26.39 -34.58 -4.72
CA ILE A 50 -26.52 -35.79 -5.53
C ILE A 50 -26.38 -35.45 -7.02
N ALA A 51 -27.06 -34.41 -7.50
CA ALA A 51 -26.94 -33.94 -8.88
C ALA A 51 -25.49 -33.59 -9.23
N GLY A 52 -24.80 -32.88 -8.33
CA GLY A 52 -23.38 -32.55 -8.46
C GLY A 52 -22.49 -33.80 -8.50
N ALA A 53 -22.72 -34.77 -7.62
CA ALA A 53 -21.95 -36.01 -7.58
C ALA A 53 -22.15 -36.86 -8.84
N VAL A 54 -23.39 -36.98 -9.32
CA VAL A 54 -23.72 -37.68 -10.58
C VAL A 54 -23.07 -36.98 -11.77
N LEU A 55 -23.12 -35.64 -11.82
CA LEU A 55 -22.45 -34.86 -12.86
C LEU A 55 -20.94 -35.13 -12.87
N VAL A 56 -20.28 -35.08 -11.72
CA VAL A 56 -18.85 -35.37 -11.59
C VAL A 56 -18.53 -36.78 -12.05
N LEU A 57 -19.34 -37.78 -11.67
CA LEU A 57 -19.15 -39.17 -12.08
C LEU A 57 -19.31 -39.35 -13.59
N VAL A 58 -20.34 -38.74 -14.19
CA VAL A 58 -20.56 -38.79 -15.65
C VAL A 58 -19.40 -38.14 -16.40
N LEU A 59 -18.92 -36.98 -15.95
CA LEU A 59 -17.77 -36.31 -16.54
C LEU A 59 -16.49 -37.15 -16.36
N PHE A 60 -16.33 -37.81 -15.21
CA PHE A 60 -15.20 -38.71 -14.94
C PHE A 60 -15.20 -39.92 -15.87
N VAL A 61 -16.33 -40.63 -16.00
CA VAL A 61 -16.47 -41.78 -16.91
C VAL A 61 -16.28 -41.35 -18.37
N LYS A 62 -16.88 -40.23 -18.79
CA LYS A 62 -16.67 -39.69 -20.15
C LYS A 62 -15.23 -39.26 -20.40
N SER A 63 -14.48 -38.86 -19.37
CA SER A 63 -13.05 -38.54 -19.50
C SER A 63 -12.19 -39.75 -19.93
N PHE A 64 -12.65 -40.98 -19.70
CA PHE A 64 -12.00 -42.20 -20.19
C PHE A 64 -12.49 -42.61 -21.59
N ALA A 65 -13.76 -42.38 -21.91
CA ALA A 65 -14.36 -42.78 -23.19
C ALA A 65 -13.99 -41.85 -24.37
N VAL A 66 -13.71 -40.56 -24.11
CA VAL A 66 -13.44 -39.57 -25.16
C VAL A 66 -11.97 -39.12 -25.12
N GLN A 67 -11.17 -39.61 -26.06
CA GLN A 67 -9.72 -39.39 -26.11
C GLN A 67 -9.33 -37.90 -26.12
N GLY A 68 -10.08 -37.04 -26.82
CA GLY A 68 -9.84 -35.60 -26.84
C GLY A 68 -10.12 -34.89 -25.50
N TRP A 69 -11.05 -35.44 -24.70
CA TRP A 69 -11.35 -34.92 -23.36
C TRP A 69 -10.31 -35.40 -22.34
N ARG A 70 -9.81 -36.64 -22.52
CA ARG A 70 -8.73 -37.20 -21.71
C ARG A 70 -7.48 -36.31 -21.73
N GLU A 71 -7.05 -35.87 -22.91
CA GLU A 71 -5.89 -34.96 -23.02
C GLU A 71 -6.16 -33.58 -22.40
N ALA A 72 -7.36 -33.03 -22.58
CA ALA A 72 -7.71 -31.73 -22.02
C ALA A 72 -7.75 -31.76 -20.47
N VAL A 73 -8.37 -32.77 -19.88
CA VAL A 73 -8.57 -32.87 -18.42
C VAL A 73 -7.34 -33.43 -17.70
N TRP A 74 -6.69 -34.46 -18.25
CA TRP A 74 -5.60 -35.14 -17.54
C TRP A 74 -4.21 -34.62 -17.89
N VAL A 75 -4.02 -33.92 -19.01
CA VAL A 75 -2.69 -33.42 -19.42
C VAL A 75 -2.58 -31.91 -19.26
N ARG A 76 -3.60 -31.13 -19.64
CA ARG A 76 -3.54 -29.65 -19.61
C ARG A 76 -3.92 -29.05 -18.26
N LEU A 77 -4.96 -29.57 -17.62
CA LEU A 77 -5.45 -29.08 -16.33
C LEU A 77 -4.40 -29.23 -15.21
N PRO A 78 -3.77 -30.41 -15.00
CA PRO A 78 -2.72 -30.54 -13.99
C PRO A 78 -1.48 -29.69 -14.31
N LYS A 79 -1.09 -29.51 -15.58
CA LYS A 79 -0.01 -28.56 -15.93
C LYS A 79 -0.33 -27.12 -15.55
N ARG A 80 -1.60 -26.70 -15.67
CA ARG A 80 -2.04 -25.34 -15.30
C ARG A 80 -2.17 -25.16 -13.80
N ILE A 81 -2.59 -26.20 -13.08
CA ILE A 81 -2.69 -26.22 -11.62
C ILE A 81 -1.30 -26.32 -10.96
N TRP A 82 -0.38 -27.11 -11.53
CA TRP A 82 1.03 -27.14 -11.09
C TRP A 82 1.82 -25.88 -11.44
N GLY A 83 1.42 -25.17 -12.50
CA GLY A 83 1.99 -23.87 -12.87
C GLY A 83 1.54 -22.71 -11.96
N LEU A 84 0.44 -22.89 -11.20
CA LEU A 84 0.10 -22.05 -10.06
C LEU A 84 1.03 -22.47 -8.92
N LYS A 85 2.28 -21.98 -8.96
CA LYS A 85 3.16 -21.99 -7.79
C LYS A 85 2.36 -21.37 -6.65
N LEU A 86 1.96 -22.19 -5.68
CA LEU A 86 1.50 -21.74 -4.38
C LEU A 86 2.65 -20.87 -3.85
N THR A 87 2.48 -19.56 -3.90
CA THR A 87 3.44 -18.61 -3.36
C THR A 87 3.58 -18.97 -1.89
N THR A 88 4.73 -19.54 -1.56
CA THR A 88 5.02 -19.91 -0.18
C THR A 88 5.01 -18.64 0.67
N SER A 89 4.77 -18.77 1.98
CA SER A 89 4.85 -17.62 2.89
C SER A 89 6.21 -16.91 2.78
N GLU A 90 7.27 -17.68 2.52
CA GLU A 90 8.63 -17.17 2.29
C GLU A 90 8.73 -16.35 1.00
N ASP A 91 8.17 -16.83 -0.12
CA ASP A 91 8.14 -16.06 -1.38
C ASP A 91 7.35 -14.76 -1.23
N ARG A 92 6.24 -14.79 -0.48
CA ARG A 92 5.45 -13.57 -0.20
C ARG A 92 6.23 -12.59 0.66
N GLN A 93 6.93 -13.06 1.69
CA GLN A 93 7.78 -12.20 2.53
C GLN A 93 8.94 -11.61 1.73
N LYS A 94 9.55 -12.40 0.84
CA LYS A 94 10.60 -11.93 -0.05
C LYS A 94 10.09 -10.83 -0.99
N LEU A 95 8.95 -11.05 -1.65
CA LEU A 95 8.33 -10.04 -2.51
C LEU A 95 7.95 -8.77 -1.75
N MET A 96 7.48 -8.89 -0.50
CA MET A 96 7.22 -7.73 0.36
C MET A 96 8.51 -6.98 0.68
N LYS A 97 9.57 -7.69 1.07
CA LYS A 97 10.86 -7.10 1.37
C LYS A 97 11.46 -6.40 0.14
N ASP A 98 11.47 -7.07 -1.00
CA ASP A 98 11.96 -6.53 -2.27
C ASP A 98 11.17 -5.25 -2.64
N GLY A 99 9.84 -5.25 -2.45
CA GLY A 99 9.01 -4.06 -2.65
C GLY A 99 9.30 -2.90 -1.68
N TYR A 100 9.64 -3.19 -0.41
CA TYR A 100 10.08 -2.16 0.54
C TYR A 100 11.45 -1.59 0.17
N ASP A 101 12.39 -2.45 -0.24
CA ASP A 101 13.74 -2.06 -0.62
C ASP A 101 13.72 -1.21 -1.91
N ASP A 102 12.89 -1.56 -2.90
CA ASP A 102 12.68 -0.78 -4.12
C ASP A 102 12.09 0.60 -3.84
N HIS A 103 11.06 0.67 -2.97
CA HIS A 103 10.48 1.94 -2.55
C HIS A 103 11.47 2.81 -1.76
N ALA A 104 12.31 2.21 -0.91
CA ALA A 104 13.33 2.95 -0.18
C ALA A 104 14.37 3.57 -1.14
N GLN A 105 14.78 2.84 -2.18
CA GLN A 105 15.69 3.37 -3.19
C GLN A 105 15.05 4.46 -4.05
N GLU A 106 13.77 4.32 -4.42
CA GLU A 106 13.04 5.36 -5.14
C GLU A 106 12.96 6.65 -4.33
N ILE A 107 12.66 6.55 -3.03
CA ILE A 107 12.64 7.69 -2.11
C ILE A 107 14.04 8.32 -2.02
N GLU A 108 15.10 7.53 -1.93
CA GLU A 108 16.47 8.05 -1.83
C GLU A 108 16.92 8.77 -3.11
N LEU A 109 16.55 8.25 -4.28
CA LEU A 109 16.77 8.90 -5.58
C LEU A 109 15.95 10.19 -5.74
N GLN A 110 14.74 10.25 -5.17
CA GLN A 110 13.96 11.48 -5.10
C GLN A 110 14.63 12.48 -4.14
N ARG A 111 15.09 12.02 -2.97
CA ARG A 111 15.81 12.84 -1.97
C ARG A 111 17.11 13.43 -2.51
N SER A 112 17.83 12.71 -3.39
CA SER A 112 19.07 13.24 -3.98
C SER A 112 18.83 14.37 -4.99
N ARG A 113 17.58 14.56 -5.45
CA ARG A 113 17.19 15.64 -6.39
C ARG A 113 16.56 16.85 -5.71
N VAL A 114 16.07 16.68 -4.49
CA VAL A 114 15.48 17.77 -3.70
C VAL A 114 16.61 18.49 -2.97
N GLY A 115 16.77 19.79 -3.24
CA GLY A 115 17.75 20.61 -2.51
C GLY A 115 17.44 20.58 -1.01
N TRP A 116 18.42 20.23 -0.18
CA TRP A 116 18.21 20.19 1.27
C TRP A 116 17.97 21.60 1.82
N PRO A 117 17.03 21.79 2.77
CA PRO A 117 16.89 23.07 3.45
C PRO A 117 18.17 23.38 4.22
N SER A 118 18.60 24.63 4.18
CA SER A 118 19.75 25.12 4.93
C SER A 118 19.26 26.13 5.96
N TRP A 119 19.23 25.69 7.21
CA TRP A 119 18.71 26.48 8.32
C TRP A 119 19.79 27.40 8.89
N PHE A 120 19.41 28.61 9.25
CA PHE A 120 20.21 29.44 10.16
C PHE A 120 19.30 30.36 10.96
N VAL A 121 19.75 30.72 12.16
CA VAL A 121 19.06 31.61 13.08
C VAL A 121 19.87 32.88 13.25
N LYS A 122 19.18 34.02 13.32
CA LYS A 122 19.80 35.33 13.55
C LYS A 122 18.92 36.18 14.47
N ALA A 123 19.52 36.87 15.44
CA ALA A 123 18.84 37.91 16.21
C ALA A 123 18.36 39.05 15.31
N THR A 124 17.19 39.60 15.62
CA THR A 124 16.64 40.77 14.94
C THR A 124 17.12 42.07 15.60
N GLN A 125 16.64 43.21 15.10
CA GLN A 125 16.78 44.52 15.74
C GLN A 125 15.80 44.75 16.92
N TRP A 126 15.04 43.73 17.33
CA TRP A 126 14.15 43.81 18.47
C TRP A 126 14.62 42.81 19.53
N PRO A 127 14.83 43.24 20.79
CA PRO A 127 15.23 42.36 21.87
C PRO A 127 14.27 41.17 22.01
N GLY A 128 14.82 39.98 22.19
CA GLY A 128 14.05 38.75 22.35
C GLY A 128 13.37 38.24 21.08
N SER A 129 13.72 38.78 19.91
CA SER A 129 13.18 38.33 18.64
C SER A 129 14.26 37.87 17.67
N PHE A 130 13.97 36.76 16.98
CA PHE A 130 14.90 36.05 16.11
C PHE A 130 14.22 35.70 14.78
N TRP A 131 15.02 35.64 13.72
CA TRP A 131 14.63 35.08 12.43
C TRP A 131 15.18 33.67 12.28
N LEU A 132 14.33 32.72 11.90
CA LEU A 132 14.70 31.44 11.32
C LEU A 132 14.64 31.57 9.80
N TYR A 133 15.73 31.28 9.11
CA TYR A 133 15.82 31.33 7.66
C TYR A 133 16.02 29.94 7.07
N ASN A 134 15.50 29.74 5.86
CA ASN A 134 15.71 28.55 5.04
C ASN A 134 16.29 28.97 3.69
N ASN A 135 17.60 28.80 3.49
CA ASN A 135 18.24 29.10 2.20
C ASN A 135 18.18 27.94 1.19
N GLY A 136 17.49 26.84 1.51
CA GLY A 136 17.36 25.69 0.64
C GLY A 136 15.98 25.56 0.01
N ALA A 137 15.53 24.34 -0.25
CA ALA A 137 14.23 24.12 -0.87
C ALA A 137 13.06 24.53 0.04
N PRO A 138 11.92 24.97 -0.52
CA PRO A 138 10.71 25.24 0.24
C PRO A 138 10.23 23.98 0.99
N VAL A 139 9.85 24.15 2.25
CA VAL A 139 9.32 23.08 3.11
C VAL A 139 8.03 23.50 3.79
N ARG A 140 7.37 22.60 4.52
CA ARG A 140 6.12 22.89 5.24
C ARG A 140 6.16 22.39 6.68
N ASN A 141 5.19 22.81 7.50
CA ASN A 141 5.00 22.33 8.88
C ASN A 141 6.27 22.45 9.72
N VAL A 142 6.91 23.61 9.64
CA VAL A 142 8.18 23.86 10.33
C VAL A 142 7.93 24.05 11.82
N ARG A 143 8.75 23.43 12.65
CA ARG A 143 8.85 23.69 14.09
C ARG A 143 10.30 23.82 14.49
N ILE A 144 10.58 24.74 15.40
CA ILE A 144 11.89 24.97 15.98
C ILE A 144 11.87 24.68 17.49
N GLU A 145 12.88 23.97 17.95
CA GLU A 145 13.09 23.62 19.35
C GLU A 145 14.56 23.90 19.72
N ALA A 146 14.80 24.22 20.98
CA ALA A 146 16.13 24.41 21.53
C ALA A 146 16.17 23.86 22.96
N ASP A 147 17.34 23.48 23.42
CA ASP A 147 17.51 23.06 24.80
C ASP A 147 17.31 24.28 25.74
N PRO A 148 16.38 24.20 26.72
CA PRO A 148 16.08 25.30 27.63
C PRO A 148 17.27 25.77 28.46
N LYS A 149 18.32 24.94 28.58
CA LYS A 149 19.59 25.31 29.20
C LYS A 149 20.32 26.43 28.45
N TYR A 150 20.11 26.52 27.13
CA TYR A 150 20.79 27.45 26.23
C TYR A 150 19.85 28.55 25.74
N PHE A 151 18.57 28.22 25.50
CA PHE A 151 17.61 29.15 24.94
C PHE A 151 16.19 28.83 25.39
N SER A 152 15.46 29.84 25.86
CA SER A 152 14.05 29.75 26.20
C SER A 152 13.21 30.21 25.02
N ILE A 153 12.50 29.28 24.38
CA ILE A 153 11.58 29.59 23.28
C ILE A 153 10.31 30.24 23.83
N GLY A 154 9.95 31.39 23.28
CA GLY A 154 8.73 32.13 23.57
C GLY A 154 7.59 31.75 22.61
N LYS A 155 6.96 32.76 22.00
CA LYS A 155 5.86 32.57 21.04
C LYS A 155 6.39 32.21 19.64
N LEU A 156 5.49 31.62 18.84
CA LEU A 156 5.67 31.36 17.40
C LEU A 156 6.84 30.41 17.06
N SER A 157 6.91 29.26 17.73
CA SER A 157 7.91 28.21 17.44
C SER A 157 7.48 27.17 16.42
N ALA A 158 6.27 27.28 15.87
CA ALA A 158 5.74 26.37 14.88
C ALA A 158 4.86 27.09 13.85
N TRP A 159 4.99 26.70 12.59
CA TRP A 159 4.28 27.25 11.43
C TRP A 159 3.55 26.11 10.70
N PRO A 160 2.42 25.64 11.22
CA PRO A 160 1.64 24.57 10.60
C PRO A 160 0.97 25.06 9.32
N ASN A 161 0.98 24.21 8.29
CA ASN A 161 0.41 24.43 6.96
C ASN A 161 0.98 25.62 6.17
N GLU A 162 2.04 26.26 6.67
CA GLU A 162 2.75 27.30 5.95
C GLU A 162 3.86 26.71 5.08
N THR A 163 4.06 27.32 3.91
CA THR A 163 5.27 27.07 3.11
C THR A 163 6.38 27.99 3.63
N PHE A 164 7.49 27.38 4.02
CA PHE A 164 8.67 28.04 4.55
C PHE A 164 9.72 28.14 3.43
N ASP A 165 9.81 29.32 2.85
CA ASP A 165 10.73 29.68 1.78
C ASP A 165 11.90 30.54 2.31
N ALA A 166 12.65 31.17 1.41
CA ALA A 166 13.83 31.95 1.73
C ALA A 166 13.56 33.25 2.52
N ILE A 167 12.30 33.68 2.65
CA ILE A 167 11.93 34.92 3.35
C ILE A 167 12.19 34.77 4.86
N GLY A 168 12.18 33.55 5.37
CA GLY A 168 12.33 33.25 6.80
C GLY A 168 11.04 33.50 7.60
N ARG A 169 11.08 33.14 8.88
CA ARG A 169 10.00 33.41 9.84
C ARG A 169 10.57 33.90 11.16
N GLN A 170 9.87 34.86 11.74
CA GLN A 170 10.22 35.45 13.02
C GLN A 170 9.64 34.60 14.16
N PHE A 171 10.41 34.42 15.22
CA PHE A 171 9.98 33.81 16.47
C PHE A 171 10.53 34.58 17.67
N GLU A 172 9.94 34.34 18.85
CA GLU A 172 10.33 34.99 20.09
C GLU A 172 11.10 34.01 20.99
N GLY A 173 12.00 34.55 21.80
CA GLY A 173 12.69 33.78 22.84
C GLY A 173 13.71 34.60 23.60
N ALA A 174 14.45 33.93 24.46
CA ALA A 174 15.52 34.53 25.25
C ALA A 174 16.73 33.59 25.26
N VAL A 175 17.88 34.14 24.91
CA VAL A 175 19.17 33.44 25.03
C VAL A 175 19.57 33.47 26.49
N THR A 176 19.97 32.32 27.04
CA THR A 176 20.51 32.25 28.40
C THR A 176 21.98 32.70 28.41
N GLU A 177 22.54 32.94 29.59
CA GLU A 177 23.98 33.24 29.74
C GLU A 177 24.85 32.16 29.08
N LYS A 178 24.53 30.88 29.31
CA LYS A 178 25.25 29.76 28.67
C LYS A 178 25.10 29.73 27.15
N GLY A 179 23.94 30.13 26.64
CA GLY A 179 23.70 30.27 25.21
C GLY A 179 24.50 31.40 24.58
N LEU A 180 24.79 32.47 25.33
CA LEU A 180 25.68 33.54 24.89
C LEU A 180 27.16 33.14 24.94
N GLU A 181 27.55 32.24 25.84
CA GLU A 181 28.93 31.74 25.92
C GLU A 181 29.23 30.66 24.87
N GLU A 182 28.36 29.66 24.76
CA GLU A 182 28.61 28.45 23.95
C GLU A 182 27.91 28.48 22.58
N GLY A 183 26.99 29.43 22.38
CA GLY A 183 26.04 29.40 21.26
C GLY A 183 24.83 28.51 21.56
N VAL A 184 23.89 28.48 20.62
CA VAL A 184 22.63 27.72 20.76
C VAL A 184 22.48 26.77 19.57
N THR A 185 22.28 25.49 19.86
CA THR A 185 21.86 24.51 18.84
C THR A 185 20.34 24.42 18.81
N PHE A 186 19.76 24.75 17.66
CA PHE A 186 18.35 24.60 17.38
C PHE A 186 18.10 23.31 16.61
N THR A 187 17.05 22.59 17.00
CA THR A 187 16.49 21.48 16.23
C THR A 187 15.31 22.01 15.44
N VAL A 188 15.32 21.80 14.13
CA VAL A 188 14.25 22.20 13.22
C VAL A 188 13.63 20.93 12.64
N THR A 189 12.32 20.78 12.77
CA THR A 189 11.56 19.71 12.13
C THR A 189 10.69 20.28 11.03
N TRP A 190 10.59 19.61 9.89
CA TRP A 190 9.76 20.06 8.75
C TRP A 190 9.20 18.86 7.98
N ILE A 191 8.28 19.13 7.05
CA ILE A 191 7.81 18.19 6.04
C ILE A 191 8.34 18.65 4.68
N ASP A 192 9.04 17.75 3.98
CA ASP A 192 9.58 18.01 2.65
C ASP A 192 8.50 17.89 1.55
N SER A 193 8.89 18.07 0.29
CA SER A 193 7.97 17.95 -0.86
C SER A 193 7.39 16.55 -1.06
N THR A 194 8.01 15.51 -0.45
CA THR A 194 7.53 14.12 -0.51
C THR A 194 6.48 13.83 0.55
N GLY A 195 6.28 14.74 1.51
CA GLY A 195 5.34 14.55 2.63
C GLY A 195 5.95 13.83 3.83
N ALA A 196 7.24 13.47 3.78
CA ALA A 196 7.92 12.83 4.89
C ALA A 196 8.37 13.85 5.95
N PRO A 197 8.23 13.54 7.25
CA PRO A 197 8.80 14.35 8.31
C PRO A 197 10.33 14.22 8.32
N GLN A 198 11.00 15.35 8.51
CA GLN A 198 12.45 15.49 8.51
C GLN A 198 12.91 16.27 9.74
N LEU A 199 14.18 16.06 10.11
CA LEU A 199 14.82 16.72 11.24
C LEU A 199 16.20 17.21 10.83
N GLY A 200 16.52 18.43 11.25
CA GLY A 200 17.81 19.06 11.02
C GLY A 200 18.24 19.86 12.24
N LYS A 201 19.54 20.10 12.34
CA LYS A 201 20.13 20.90 13.42
C LYS A 201 20.86 22.08 12.81
N THR A 202 20.72 23.24 13.45
CA THR A 202 21.51 24.43 13.13
C THR A 202 22.07 25.02 14.40
N THR A 203 23.32 25.48 14.34
CA THR A 203 23.98 26.13 15.48
C THR A 203 24.08 27.62 15.19
N ALA A 204 23.55 28.44 16.09
CA ALA A 204 23.76 29.87 16.09
C ALA A 204 24.94 30.18 17.03
N PRO A 205 26.07 30.67 16.50
CA PRO A 205 27.17 31.12 17.34
C PRO A 205 26.78 32.39 18.12
N PRO A 206 27.47 32.68 19.24
CA PRO A 206 27.18 33.83 20.11
C PRO A 206 26.97 35.18 19.41
N ASP A 207 27.81 35.49 18.42
CA ASP A 207 27.78 36.74 17.65
C ASP A 207 26.47 36.94 16.88
N ARG A 208 25.78 35.85 16.52
CA ARG A 208 24.48 35.89 15.84
C ARG A 208 23.28 35.94 16.77
N LEU A 209 23.51 35.71 18.07
CA LEU A 209 22.50 35.72 19.11
C LEU A 209 22.41 37.07 19.81
N ILE A 210 23.43 37.92 19.64
CA ILE A 210 23.51 39.26 20.20
C ILE A 210 22.83 40.26 19.26
N HIS A 211 22.08 41.18 19.86
CA HIS A 211 21.44 42.27 19.17
C HIS A 211 22.49 43.28 18.66
N PRO A 212 22.44 43.76 17.40
CA PRO A 212 23.49 44.59 16.79
C PRO A 212 23.64 46.01 17.37
N SER A 213 23.03 46.33 18.51
CA SER A 213 23.09 47.67 19.13
C SER A 213 23.77 47.69 20.51
N SER A 214 24.40 46.59 20.91
CA SER A 214 25.23 46.49 22.12
C SER A 214 26.71 46.64 21.80
#